data_AF-A0AAW9HZJ5-F1
#
_entry.id   AF-A0AAW9HZJ5-F1
#
_cell.length_a   1.000
_cell.length_b   1.000
_cell.length_c   1.000
_cell.angle_alpha   90.00
_cell.angle_beta   90.00
_cell.angle_gamma   90.00
#
_symmetry.space_group_name_H-M   'P 1'
#
loop_
_entity.id
_entity.type
_entity.pdbx_description
1 polymer ?
#
loop_
_entity_poly.entity_id
_entity_poly.type
_entity_poly.pdbx_seq_one_letter_code
_entity_poly.pdbx_strand_id
1 'polypeptide(L)' 'MSDPIVTLATSKDLPNLDVDEAGLPDALRERHIEPRVVAWNDPDYDWNNAGVVVVRSVRDYGRDTQAFISWARSVPRILN' A
#
# COMPACT_ATOMS: atom_id res chain seq x y z
N MET A 1 -14.73 7.75 -16.95
CA MET A 1 -14.14 8.18 -15.67
C MET A 1 -13.08 7.16 -15.32
N SER A 2 -11.91 7.57 -14.84
CA SER A 2 -10.90 6.61 -14.37
C SER A 2 -11.37 5.96 -13.08
N ASP A 3 -11.12 4.66 -12.92
CA ASP A 3 -11.45 3.93 -11.70
C ASP A 3 -10.70 4.55 -10.49
N PRO A 4 -11.32 4.63 -9.30
CA PRO A 4 -10.65 5.06 -8.08
C PRO A 4 -9.45 4.17 -7.75
N ILE A 5 -8.37 4.77 -7.26
CA ILE A 5 -7.13 4.07 -6.92
C ILE A 5 -7.10 3.72 -5.43
N VAL A 6 -6.74 2.48 -5.12
CA VAL A 6 -6.35 2.02 -3.79
C VAL A 6 -4.92 1.49 -3.84
N THR A 7 -4.01 2.08 -3.06
CA THR A 7 -2.65 1.57 -2.90
C THR A 7 -2.58 0.65 -1.66
N LEU A 8 -2.22 -0.60 -1.86
CA LEU A 8 -1.95 -1.58 -0.82
C LEU A 8 -0.47 -1.49 -0.46
N ALA A 9 -0.17 -0.84 0.67
CA ALA A 9 1.19 -0.71 1.17
C ALA A 9 1.67 -2.03 1.78
N THR A 10 2.80 -2.53 1.31
CA THR A 10 3.43 -3.79 1.74
C THR A 10 4.91 -3.59 2.06
N SER A 11 5.62 -4.66 2.43
CA SER A 11 7.08 -4.70 2.58
C SER A 11 7.77 -5.10 1.27
N LYS A 12 9.03 -4.69 1.08
CA LYS A 12 9.84 -5.10 -0.09
C LYS A 12 9.98 -6.62 -0.24
N ASP A 13 9.96 -7.32 0.90
CA ASP A 13 10.07 -8.78 0.97
C ASP A 13 8.75 -9.48 0.57
N LEU A 14 7.64 -8.74 0.48
CA LEU A 14 6.30 -9.24 0.09
C LEU A 14 5.70 -8.39 -1.04
N PRO A 15 6.31 -8.38 -2.25
CA PRO A 15 5.87 -7.54 -3.37
C PRO A 15 4.47 -7.92 -3.90
N ASN A 16 3.99 -9.12 -3.58
CA ASN A 16 2.67 -9.63 -3.97
C ASN A 16 1.71 -9.78 -2.78
N LEU A 17 1.97 -9.04 -1.69
CA LEU A 17 1.29 -9.20 -0.40
C LEU A 17 1.57 -10.56 0.26
N ASP A 18 1.00 -10.76 1.44
CA ASP A 18 0.96 -12.04 2.11
C ASP A 18 0.07 -13.04 1.36
N VAL A 19 0.28 -14.35 1.59
CA VAL A 19 -0.48 -15.41 0.91
C VAL A 19 -1.97 -15.31 1.19
N ASP A 20 -2.35 -14.93 2.41
CA ASP A 20 -3.74 -14.75 2.82
C ASP A 20 -4.41 -13.53 2.18
N GLU A 21 -3.62 -12.66 1.53
CA GLU A 21 -4.04 -11.37 0.98
C GLU A 21 -3.92 -11.32 -0.55
N ALA A 22 -3.37 -12.36 -1.19
CA ALA A 22 -3.04 -12.39 -2.61
C ALA A 22 -4.27 -12.17 -3.53
N GLY A 23 -5.48 -12.52 -3.08
CA GLY A 23 -6.72 -12.29 -3.84
C GLY A 23 -7.32 -10.89 -3.72
N LEU A 24 -6.77 -10.03 -2.84
CA LEU A 24 -7.31 -8.70 -2.58
C LEU A 24 -7.27 -7.75 -3.79
N PRO A 25 -6.18 -7.70 -4.60
CA PRO A 25 -6.17 -6.87 -5.80
C PRO A 25 -7.30 -7.23 -6.77
N ASP A 26 -7.55 -8.52 -6.99
CA ASP A 26 -8.60 -8.95 -7.91
C ASP A 26 -9.99 -8.61 -7.37
N ALA A 27 -10.22 -8.80 -6.07
CA ALA A 27 -11.46 -8.38 -5.42
C ALA A 27 -11.71 -6.85 -5.51
N LEU A 28 -10.66 -6.02 -5.55
CA LEU A 28 -10.78 -4.57 -5.77
C LEU A 28 -11.15 -4.27 -7.23
N ARG A 29 -10.50 -4.94 -8.19
CA ARG A 29 -10.81 -4.77 -9.63
C ARG A 29 -12.24 -5.18 -9.97
N GLU A 30 -12.75 -6.25 -9.38
CA GLU A 30 -14.16 -6.67 -9.51
C GLU A 30 -15.16 -5.58 -9.08
N ARG A 31 -14.72 -4.62 -8.26
CA ARG A 31 -15.51 -3.49 -7.76
C ARG A 31 -15.18 -2.19 -8.51
N HIS A 32 -14.50 -2.25 -9.64
CA HIS A 32 -14.04 -1.10 -10.42
C HIS A 32 -13.13 -0.16 -9.61
N ILE A 33 -12.23 -0.75 -8.81
CA ILE A 33 -11.18 -0.03 -8.07
C ILE A 33 -9.84 -0.53 -8.60
N GLU A 34 -8.95 0.38 -8.98
CA GLU A 34 -7.61 0.04 -9.47
C GLU A 34 -6.65 -0.16 -8.27
N PRO A 35 -6.19 -1.40 -8.01
CA PRO A 35 -5.26 -1.67 -6.92
C PRO A 35 -3.81 -1.42 -7.36
N ARG A 36 -3.01 -0.86 -6.47
CA ARG A 36 -1.54 -0.78 -6.64
C ARG A 36 -0.88 -1.41 -5.43
N VAL A 37 -0.03 -2.42 -5.63
CA VAL A 37 0.76 -3.00 -4.53
C VAL A 37 2.12 -2.34 -4.54
N VAL A 38 2.49 -1.69 -3.45
CA VAL A 38 3.71 -0.87 -3.38
C VAL A 38 4.39 -1.05 -2.04
N ALA A 39 5.71 -1.20 -2.05
CA ALA A 39 6.47 -1.22 -0.81
C ALA A 39 6.40 0.17 -0.13
N TRP A 40 6.05 0.23 1.16
CA TRP A 40 5.89 1.50 1.88
C TRP A 40 7.12 2.42 1.82
N ASN A 41 8.32 1.83 1.72
CA ASN A 41 9.62 2.51 1.64
C ASN A 41 10.18 2.52 0.21
N ASP A 42 9.32 2.50 -0.80
CA ASP A 42 9.67 2.80 -2.18
C ASP A 42 9.94 4.32 -2.31
N PRO A 43 11.20 4.74 -2.57
CA PRO A 43 11.55 6.15 -2.69
C PRO A 43 11.04 6.80 -3.99
N ASP A 44 10.67 5.99 -4.99
CA ASP A 44 10.30 6.47 -6.32
C ASP A 44 8.77 6.57 -6.50
N TYR A 45 8.00 6.09 -5.52
CA TYR A 45 6.54 6.13 -5.56
C TYR A 45 5.97 7.45 -5.01
N ASP A 46 5.14 8.12 -5.81
CA ASP A 46 4.47 9.36 -5.40
C ASP A 46 3.27 9.09 -4.49
N TRP A 47 3.51 9.12 -3.19
CA TRP A 47 2.49 8.93 -2.15
C TRP A 47 1.41 10.02 -2.12
N ASN A 48 1.66 11.21 -2.69
CA ASN A 48 0.64 12.26 -2.74
C ASN A 48 -0.48 11.96 -3.74
N ASN A 49 -0.17 11.16 -4.76
CA ASN A 49 -1.10 10.75 -5.81
C ASN A 49 -1.46 9.25 -5.73
N ALA A 50 -1.32 8.65 -4.54
CA ALA A 50 -1.55 7.23 -4.28
C ALA A 50 -3.02 6.82 -4.08
N GLY A 51 -3.96 7.77 -4.14
CA GLY A 51 -5.37 7.49 -3.82
C GLY A 51 -5.56 7.23 -2.32
N VAL A 52 -6.33 6.19 -1.97
CA VAL A 52 -6.39 5.70 -0.57
C VAL A 52 -5.30 4.66 -0.38
N VAL A 53 -4.46 4.84 0.64
CA VAL A 53 -3.43 3.88 1.02
C VAL A 53 -3.95 2.99 2.16
N VAL A 54 -3.87 1.68 1.99
CA VAL A 54 -4.23 0.69 3.02
C VAL A 54 -2.97 -0.07 3.41
N VAL A 55 -2.63 -0.06 4.69
CA VAL A 55 -1.51 -0.83 5.25
C VAL A 55 -1.90 -2.30 5.27
N ARG A 56 -1.10 -3.15 4.62
CA ARG A 56 -1.28 -4.61 4.61
C ARG A 56 -0.01 -5.29 5.14
N SER A 57 0.72 -6.03 4.32
CA SER A 57 1.82 -6.92 4.70
C SER A 57 3.16 -6.19 4.94
N VAL A 58 3.15 -5.09 5.70
CA VAL A 58 4.35 -4.28 6.00
C VAL A 58 5.24 -4.94 7.05
N ARG A 59 5.71 -6.17 6.81
CA ARG A 59 6.44 -6.98 7.79
C ARG A 59 7.82 -6.42 8.20
N ASP A 60 8.35 -5.44 7.48
CA ASP A 60 9.65 -4.82 7.72
C ASP A 60 9.60 -3.54 8.57
N TYR A 61 8.43 -3.06 8.99
CA TYR A 61 8.30 -1.81 9.78
C TYR A 61 9.11 -1.84 11.10
N GLY A 62 9.29 -3.02 11.69
CA GLY A 62 10.05 -3.21 12.93
C GLY A 62 11.55 -2.99 12.76
N ARG A 63 12.08 -3.03 11.53
CA ARG A 63 13.50 -2.76 11.24
C ARG A 63 13.83 -1.28 11.42
N ASP A 64 12.88 -0.40 11.11
CA ASP A 64 12.97 1.05 11.34
C ASP A 64 11.58 1.65 11.58
N THR A 65 11.16 1.63 12.85
CA THR A 65 9.83 2.10 13.25
C THR A 65 9.67 3.61 13.08
N GLN A 66 10.74 4.39 13.22
CA GLN A 66 10.67 5.84 13.07
C GLN A 66 10.47 6.23 11.60
N ALA A 67 11.15 5.55 10.68
CA ALA A 67 10.91 5.72 9.25
C ALA A 67 9.46 5.36 8.87
N PHE A 68 8.94 4.24 9.38
CA PHE A 68 7.55 3.84 9.13
C PHE A 68 6.53 4.86 9.63
N ILE A 69 6.68 5.35 10.87
CA ILE A 69 5.78 6.38 11.42
C ILE A 69 5.88 7.68 10.61
N SER A 70 7.08 8.08 10.21
CA SER A 70 7.29 9.29 9.41
C SER A 70 6.63 9.18 8.04
N TRP A 71 6.78 8.03 7.37
CA TRP A 71 6.09 7.72 6.12
C TRP A 71 4.57 7.75 6.31
N ALA A 72 4.04 7.04 7.31
CA ALA A 72 2.59 6.97 7.57
C ALA A 72 1.97 8.35 7.80
N ARG A 73 2.71 9.28 8.43
CA ARG A 73 2.29 10.68 8.62
C ARG A 73 2.37 11.53 7.35
N SER A 74 3.26 11.19 6.42
CA SER A 74 3.38 11.90 5.14
C SER A 74 2.31 11.50 4.11
N VAL A 75 1.71 10.32 4.25
CA VAL A 75 0.68 9.82 3.33
C VAL A 75 -0.65 10.56 3.57
N PRO A 76 -1.22 11.25 2.58
CA PRO A 76 -2.41 12.10 2.80
C PRO A 76 -3.67 11.35 3.23
N ARG A 77 -3.83 10.09 2.78
CA ARG A 77 -5.02 9.27 3.02
C ARG A 77 -4.60 7.83 3.32
N ILE A 78 -4.36 7.54 4.59
CA ILE A 78 -3.91 6.22 5.05
C ILE A 78 -4.95 5.55 5.96
N LEU A 79 -5.14 4.25 5.79
CA LEU A 79 -6.00 3.37 6.60
C LEU A 79 -5.23 2.10 6.99
N ASN A 80 -5.58 1.51 8.13
CA ASN A 80 -5.10 0.20 8.59
C ASN A 80 -6.26 -0.58 9.20
#